data_AF-A0A1M3B9E1-F1
#
_entry.id   AF-A0A1M3B9E1-F1
#
_cell.length_a   1.000
_cell.length_b   1.000
_cell.length_c   1.000
_cell.angle_alpha   90.00
_cell.angle_beta   90.00
_cell.angle_gamma   90.00
#
_symmetry.space_group_name_H-M   'P 1'
#
loop_
_entity.id
_entity.type
_entity.pdbx_description
1 polymer ?
#
loop_
_entity_poly.entity_id
_entity_poly.type
_entity_poly.pdbx_seq_one_letter_code
_entity_poly.pdbx_strand_id
1 'polypeptide(L)'
;MGLRDRIEERSNSLRALFADEEQPIGLEQALVLLVGRVRKDEQGERRPRDVYVAARKRRRRLGMLALTAGPLAGVANQFADLYCEAAVVCDLAALHGVALGDDEAAAHLLLLWGLVEDHDQAQRVIAGDPPLVGILTGKAMALTEAQRADLWTRRGAVQALWEVRGAIDDLSKGAVRTVVFTGHRTKQLIKRAEAQLGI
;
A
#
# COMPACT_ATOMS: atom_id res chain seq x y z
N MET A 1 -2.58 28.96 5.09
CA MET A 1 -2.52 27.65 5.75
C MET A 1 -1.06 27.25 5.95
N GLY A 2 -0.63 27.11 7.20
CA GLY A 2 0.77 26.85 7.54
C GLY A 2 1.26 25.46 7.12
N LEU A 3 2.57 25.27 7.01
CA LEU A 3 3.16 23.94 6.80
C LEU A 3 2.79 22.98 7.95
N ARG A 4 2.66 23.51 9.16
CA ARG A 4 2.28 22.79 10.38
C ARG A 4 0.84 22.28 10.31
N ASP A 5 -0.12 23.14 9.94
CA ASP A 5 -1.54 22.77 9.79
C ASP A 5 -1.73 21.65 8.75
N ARG A 6 -0.99 21.70 7.63
CA ARG A 6 -1.04 20.64 6.60
C ARG A 6 -0.43 19.32 7.06
N ILE A 7 0.59 19.37 7.91
CA ILE A 7 1.19 18.18 8.51
C ILE A 7 0.24 17.56 9.53
N GLU A 8 -0.46 18.39 10.31
CA GLU A 8 -1.39 17.97 11.35
C GLU A 8 -2.71 17.43 10.78
N GLU A 9 -3.25 18.05 9.72
CA GLU A 9 -4.42 17.54 9.00
C GLU A 9 -4.11 16.19 8.35
N ARG A 10 -2.97 16.05 7.65
CA ARG A 10 -2.53 14.75 7.10
C ARG A 10 -2.18 13.75 8.21
N SER A 11 -1.61 14.24 9.32
CA SER A 11 -1.52 13.65 10.66
C SER A 11 -2.75 12.85 11.09
N ASN A 12 -3.80 13.62 11.35
CA ASN A 12 -5.10 13.16 11.82
C ASN A 12 -5.78 12.25 10.81
N SER A 13 -5.51 12.48 9.53
CA SER A 13 -6.19 11.80 8.46
C SER A 13 -5.50 10.47 8.09
N LEU A 14 -4.20 10.31 8.41
CA LEU A 14 -3.54 9.01 8.55
C LEU A 14 -4.05 8.25 9.78
N ARG A 15 -4.18 8.91 10.93
CA ARG A 15 -4.77 8.32 12.14
C ARG A 15 -6.19 7.83 11.91
N ALA A 16 -6.99 8.52 11.09
CA ALA A 16 -8.35 8.13 10.74
C ALA A 16 -8.43 6.78 10.00
N LEU A 17 -7.40 6.41 9.24
CA LEU A 17 -7.34 5.10 8.57
C LEU A 17 -7.10 3.95 9.58
N PHE A 18 -6.49 4.28 10.73
CA PHE A 18 -6.25 3.36 11.86
C PHE A 18 -7.21 3.54 13.01
N ALA A 19 -8.14 4.49 12.92
CA ALA A 19 -9.24 4.58 13.85
C ALA A 19 -10.03 3.30 13.66
N ASP A 20 -10.13 2.49 14.72
CA ASP A 20 -10.92 1.28 14.74
C ASP A 20 -12.39 1.71 14.61
N GLU A 21 -12.85 1.90 13.38
CA GLU A 21 -14.28 1.94 13.09
C GLU A 21 -14.83 0.53 13.30
N GLU A 22 -15.98 0.42 13.97
CA GLU A 22 -16.58 -0.85 14.41
C GLU A 22 -16.93 -1.81 13.27
N GLN A 23 -16.91 -1.35 12.01
CA GLN A 23 -17.24 -2.17 10.85
C GLN A 23 -16.00 -2.89 10.32
N PRO A 24 -16.01 -4.24 10.31
CA PRO A 24 -14.90 -4.99 9.77
C PRO A 24 -14.92 -4.94 8.22
N ILE A 25 -13.74 -5.00 7.60
CA ILE A 25 -13.54 -4.86 6.17
C ILE A 25 -12.74 -6.05 5.60
N GLY A 26 -12.92 -6.34 4.30
CA GLY A 26 -12.09 -7.27 3.56
C GLY A 26 -10.71 -6.68 3.20
N LEU A 27 -9.77 -7.52 2.78
CA LEU A 27 -8.41 -7.08 2.39
C LEU A 27 -8.41 -6.26 1.09
N GLU A 28 -9.29 -6.60 0.17
CA GLU A 28 -9.54 -5.91 -1.09
C GLU A 28 -10.02 -4.49 -0.82
N GLN A 29 -11.02 -4.37 0.06
CA GLN A 29 -11.57 -3.09 0.46
C GLN A 29 -10.52 -2.25 1.21
N ALA A 30 -9.70 -2.87 2.06
CA ALA A 30 -8.59 -2.18 2.72
C ALA A 30 -7.57 -1.62 1.72
N LEU A 31 -7.28 -2.36 0.65
CA LEU A 31 -6.37 -1.92 -0.41
C LEU A 31 -6.95 -0.77 -1.24
N VAL A 32 -8.22 -0.84 -1.60
CA VAL A 32 -8.92 0.26 -2.30
C VAL A 32 -8.97 1.52 -1.43
N LEU A 33 -9.28 1.38 -0.13
CA LEU A 33 -9.26 2.49 0.82
C LEU A 33 -7.88 3.12 0.95
N LEU A 34 -6.80 2.33 0.92
CA LEU A 34 -5.43 2.83 0.90
C LEU A 34 -5.14 3.67 -0.34
N VAL A 35 -5.59 3.22 -1.52
CA VAL A 35 -5.42 3.96 -2.78
C VAL A 35 -6.21 5.27 -2.76
N GLY A 36 -7.49 5.22 -2.40
CA GLY A 36 -8.34 6.41 -2.30
C GLY A 36 -7.79 7.42 -1.30
N ARG A 37 -7.17 6.93 -0.22
CA ARG A 37 -6.45 7.75 0.76
C ARG A 37 -5.26 8.48 0.16
N VAL A 38 -4.37 7.75 -0.52
CA VAL A 38 -3.20 8.31 -1.21
C VAL A 38 -3.63 9.42 -2.16
N ARG A 39 -4.68 9.19 -2.95
CA ARG A 39 -5.19 10.18 -3.90
C ARG A 39 -5.67 11.45 -3.21
N LYS A 40 -6.48 11.32 -2.15
CA LYS A 40 -6.96 12.48 -1.38
C LYS A 40 -5.80 13.30 -0.79
N ASP A 41 -4.78 12.63 -0.27
CA ASP A 41 -3.64 13.28 0.38
C ASP A 41 -2.69 13.99 -0.59
N GLU A 42 -2.46 13.39 -1.75
CA GLU A 42 -1.40 13.79 -2.68
C GLU A 42 -1.91 14.69 -3.82
N GLN A 43 -3.23 14.92 -3.94
CA GLN A 43 -3.87 15.85 -4.89
C GLN A 43 -3.23 17.26 -4.96
N GLY A 44 -2.64 17.74 -3.86
CA GLY A 44 -2.03 19.07 -3.78
C GLY A 44 -0.57 19.18 -4.24
N GLU A 45 0.17 18.06 -4.33
CA GLU A 45 1.54 18.08 -4.87
C GLU A 45 1.46 17.91 -6.38
N ARG A 46 1.49 19.03 -7.12
CA ARG A 46 1.51 19.07 -8.60
C ARG A 46 2.49 18.02 -9.14
N ARG A 47 1.93 17.02 -9.86
CA ARG A 47 2.58 15.92 -10.61
C ARG A 47 4.11 15.98 -10.51
N PRO A 48 4.72 15.21 -9.59
CA PRO A 48 6.16 15.18 -9.47
C PRO A 48 6.76 14.82 -10.83
N ARG A 49 7.55 15.72 -11.42
CA ARG A 49 8.39 15.38 -12.59
C ARG A 49 9.39 14.27 -12.24
N ASP A 50 9.60 14.02 -10.94
CA ASP A 50 10.46 12.98 -10.40
C ASP A 50 9.71 12.22 -9.29
N VAL A 51 9.13 11.08 -9.67
CA VAL A 51 8.40 10.15 -8.77
C VAL A 51 9.33 9.61 -7.67
N TYR A 52 10.61 9.41 -7.96
CA TYR A 52 11.58 8.91 -6.99
C TYR A 52 11.82 9.90 -5.85
N VAL A 53 11.96 11.20 -6.17
CA VAL A 53 12.11 12.26 -5.17
C VAL A 53 10.85 12.38 -4.32
N ALA A 54 9.66 12.33 -4.93
CA ALA A 54 8.39 12.36 -4.21
C ALA A 54 8.26 11.18 -3.24
N ALA A 55 8.52 9.96 -3.71
CA ALA A 55 8.51 8.75 -2.87
C ALA A 55 9.47 8.86 -1.69
N ARG A 56 10.69 9.38 -1.91
CA ARG A 56 11.68 9.58 -0.83
C ARG A 56 11.23 10.63 0.18
N LYS A 57 10.68 11.75 -0.27
CA LYS A 57 10.15 12.82 0.60
C LYS A 57 8.98 12.31 1.44
N ARG A 58 8.05 11.57 0.82
CA ARG A 58 6.89 10.93 1.46
C ARG A 58 7.32 9.95 2.54
N ARG A 59 8.26 9.06 2.24
CA ARG A 59 8.78 8.10 3.24
C ARG A 59 9.49 8.80 4.41
N ARG A 60 10.31 9.83 4.16
CA ARG A 60 10.92 10.62 5.25
C ARG A 60 9.85 11.27 6.13
N ARG A 61 8.81 11.83 5.53
CA ARG A 61 7.67 12.44 6.24
C ARG A 61 6.93 11.40 7.10
N LEU A 62 6.57 10.25 6.51
CA LEU A 62 5.83 9.19 7.20
C LEU A 62 6.66 8.52 8.30
N GLY A 63 7.97 8.33 8.08
CA GLY A 63 8.88 7.83 9.10
C GLY A 63 8.95 8.74 10.33
N MET A 64 8.92 10.07 10.15
CA MET A 64 8.84 11.00 11.28
C MET A 64 7.49 10.93 12.02
N LEU A 65 6.40 10.63 11.31
CA LEU A 65 5.08 10.44 11.92
C LEU A 65 4.96 9.09 12.64
N ALA A 66 5.63 8.05 12.15
CA ALA A 66 5.71 6.75 12.83
C ALA A 66 6.40 6.87 14.19
N LEU A 67 7.42 7.73 14.31
CA LEU A 67 8.10 8.02 15.59
C LEU A 67 7.18 8.67 16.63
N THR A 68 6.10 9.32 16.22
CA THR A 68 5.13 10.00 17.11
C THR A 68 3.79 9.27 17.20
N ALA A 69 3.69 8.05 16.65
CA ALA A 69 2.45 7.30 16.51
C ALA A 69 1.98 6.57 17.80
N GLY A 70 2.74 6.63 18.90
CA GLY A 70 2.33 6.05 20.18
C GLY A 70 2.03 4.53 20.07
N PRO A 71 0.89 4.03 20.59
CA PRO A 71 0.51 2.61 20.52
C PRO A 71 0.43 2.03 19.10
N LEU A 72 0.38 2.87 18.07
CA LEU A 72 0.35 2.46 16.66
C LEU A 72 1.75 2.27 16.06
N ALA A 73 2.82 2.48 16.84
CA ALA A 73 4.21 2.39 16.37
C ALA A 73 4.56 1.05 15.69
N GLY A 74 3.91 -0.05 16.10
CA GLY A 74 4.17 -1.40 15.53
C GLY A 74 3.78 -1.56 14.06
N VAL A 75 2.71 -0.91 13.60
CA VAL A 75 2.17 -1.00 12.22
C VAL A 75 2.43 0.25 11.39
N ALA A 76 2.85 1.36 12.00
CA ALA A 76 3.05 2.63 11.32
C ALA A 76 4.08 2.57 10.17
N ASN A 77 5.18 1.83 10.35
CA ASN A 77 6.19 1.65 9.30
C ASN A 77 5.68 0.78 8.15
N GLN A 78 4.94 -0.29 8.47
CA GLN A 78 4.35 -1.20 7.49
C GLN A 78 3.38 -0.44 6.58
N PHE A 79 2.49 0.35 7.18
CA PHE A 79 1.59 1.21 6.45
C PHE A 79 2.33 2.28 5.64
N ALA A 80 3.35 2.93 6.21
CA ALA A 80 4.11 3.94 5.50
C ALA A 80 4.71 3.38 4.20
N ASP A 81 5.13 2.11 4.22
CA ASP A 81 5.63 1.43 3.04
C ASP A 81 4.53 1.11 2.03
N LEU A 82 3.42 0.48 2.46
CA LEU A 82 2.25 0.23 1.59
C LEU A 82 1.73 1.51 0.95
N TYR A 83 1.61 2.58 1.73
CA TYR A 83 1.20 3.91 1.28
C TYR A 83 2.16 4.48 0.24
N CYS A 84 3.48 4.37 0.47
CA CYS A 84 4.46 4.86 -0.50
C CYS A 84 4.39 4.09 -1.82
N GLU A 85 4.14 2.78 -1.78
CA GLU A 85 4.01 1.95 -2.98
C GLU A 85 2.74 2.30 -3.77
N ALA A 86 1.60 2.42 -3.10
CA ALA A 86 0.34 2.90 -3.68
C ALA A 86 0.48 4.31 -4.29
N ALA A 87 1.23 5.19 -3.63
CA ALA A 87 1.49 6.53 -4.13
C ALA A 87 2.40 6.55 -5.35
N VAL A 88 3.39 5.65 -5.46
CA VAL A 88 4.21 5.54 -6.67
C VAL A 88 3.36 5.13 -7.87
N VAL A 89 2.46 4.17 -7.72
CA VAL A 89 1.54 3.75 -8.79
C VAL A 89 0.65 4.92 -9.22
N CYS A 90 0.04 5.63 -8.27
CA CYS A 90 -0.77 6.81 -8.57
C CYS A 90 0.03 7.93 -9.24
N ASP A 91 1.25 8.21 -8.75
CA ASP A 91 2.13 9.27 -9.26
C ASP A 91 2.55 8.97 -10.71
N LEU A 92 2.90 7.72 -11.03
CA LEU A 92 3.25 7.28 -12.39
C LEU A 92 2.06 7.37 -13.35
N ALA A 93 0.89 6.88 -12.94
CA ALA A 93 -0.32 6.97 -13.75
C ALA A 93 -0.65 8.44 -14.07
N ALA A 94 -0.59 9.32 -13.07
CA ALA A 94 -0.83 10.75 -13.26
C ALA A 94 0.24 11.45 -14.12
N LEU A 95 1.51 11.03 -14.01
CA LEU A 95 2.62 11.56 -14.79
C LEU A 95 2.46 11.24 -16.29
N HIS A 96 2.05 10.01 -16.60
CA HIS A 96 1.92 9.51 -17.97
C HIS A 96 0.52 9.63 -18.57
N GLY A 97 -0.44 10.18 -17.81
CA GLY A 97 -1.81 10.40 -18.28
C GLY A 97 -2.65 9.12 -18.36
N VAL A 98 -2.23 8.06 -17.65
CA VAL A 98 -3.01 6.83 -17.51
C VAL A 98 -4.12 7.08 -16.49
N ALA A 99 -5.37 7.01 -16.94
CA ALA A 99 -6.53 7.20 -16.09
C ALA A 99 -6.86 5.90 -15.35
N LEU A 100 -6.35 5.75 -14.13
CA LEU A 100 -6.67 4.59 -13.30
C LEU A 100 -7.83 4.89 -12.34
N GLY A 101 -8.75 3.96 -12.16
CA GLY A 101 -9.66 3.93 -11.00
C GLY A 101 -8.93 3.63 -9.69
N ASP A 102 -9.63 3.75 -8.54
CA ASP A 102 -9.06 3.32 -7.25
C ASP A 102 -8.89 1.79 -7.22
N ASP A 103 -9.90 1.06 -7.70
CA ASP A 103 -9.88 -0.40 -7.85
C ASP A 103 -8.79 -0.89 -8.81
N GLU A 104 -8.59 -0.17 -9.92
CA GLU A 104 -7.59 -0.51 -10.92
C GLU A 104 -6.16 -0.28 -10.39
N ALA A 105 -5.93 0.83 -9.68
CA ALA A 105 -4.66 1.05 -9.00
C ALA A 105 -4.42 0.03 -7.86
N ALA A 106 -5.47 -0.42 -7.17
CA ALA A 106 -5.37 -1.52 -6.22
C ALA A 106 -5.01 -2.85 -6.91
N ALA A 107 -5.59 -3.15 -8.07
CA ALA A 107 -5.25 -4.32 -8.87
C ALA A 107 -3.78 -4.30 -9.33
N HIS A 108 -3.27 -3.14 -9.76
CA HIS A 108 -1.85 -2.97 -10.07
C HIS A 108 -0.94 -3.23 -8.86
N LEU A 109 -1.35 -2.91 -7.64
CA LEU A 109 -0.58 -3.24 -6.44
C LEU A 109 -0.50 -4.75 -6.21
N LEU A 110 -1.60 -5.50 -6.41
CA LEU A 110 -1.58 -6.95 -6.31
C LEU A 110 -0.58 -7.58 -7.30
N LEU A 111 -0.55 -7.09 -8.53
CA LEU A 111 0.43 -7.49 -9.55
C LEU A 111 1.86 -7.14 -9.15
N LEU A 112 2.07 -5.92 -8.68
CA LEU A 112 3.39 -5.43 -8.27
C LEU A 112 3.98 -6.24 -7.12
N TRP A 113 3.11 -6.75 -6.24
CA TRP A 113 3.46 -7.63 -5.13
C TRP A 113 3.58 -9.10 -5.54
N GLY A 114 3.26 -9.47 -6.78
CA GLY A 114 3.32 -10.86 -7.26
C GLY A 114 2.22 -11.76 -6.72
N LEU A 115 1.15 -11.18 -6.15
CA LEU A 115 0.05 -11.94 -5.57
C LEU A 115 -0.82 -12.60 -6.62
N VAL A 116 -0.85 -12.02 -7.82
CA VAL A 116 -1.60 -12.45 -8.99
C VAL A 116 -0.68 -12.40 -10.21
N GLU A 117 -0.98 -13.19 -11.23
CA GLU A 117 -0.11 -13.37 -12.40
C GLU A 117 -0.41 -12.35 -13.51
N ASP A 118 -1.67 -11.95 -13.64
CA ASP A 118 -2.13 -11.03 -14.67
C ASP A 118 -3.19 -10.05 -14.17
N HIS A 119 -3.47 -9.04 -14.99
CA HIS A 119 -4.36 -7.94 -14.64
C HIS A 119 -5.81 -8.36 -14.51
N ASP A 120 -6.27 -9.33 -15.32
CA ASP A 120 -7.65 -9.81 -15.27
C ASP A 120 -7.91 -10.52 -13.94
N GLN A 121 -6.97 -11.36 -13.50
CA GLN A 121 -7.00 -11.98 -12.18
C GLN A 121 -6.95 -10.93 -11.07
N ALA A 122 -6.12 -9.89 -11.21
CA ALA A 122 -6.02 -8.82 -10.22
C ALA A 122 -7.35 -8.07 -10.03
N GLN A 123 -8.01 -7.69 -11.13
CA GLN A 123 -9.30 -7.01 -11.10
C GLN A 123 -10.39 -7.87 -10.47
N ARG A 124 -10.42 -9.16 -10.84
CA ARG A 124 -11.34 -10.15 -10.29
C ARG A 124 -11.18 -10.30 -8.78
N VAL A 125 -9.93 -10.35 -8.29
CA VAL A 125 -9.63 -10.40 -6.86
C VAL A 125 -10.08 -9.12 -6.16
N ILE A 126 -9.85 -7.93 -6.73
CA ILE A 126 -10.35 -6.68 -6.15
C ILE A 126 -11.88 -6.64 -6.10
N ALA A 127 -12.56 -7.24 -7.07
CA ALA A 127 -14.01 -7.43 -7.07
C ALA A 127 -14.49 -8.51 -6.08
N GLY A 128 -13.58 -9.24 -5.43
CA GLY A 128 -13.88 -10.27 -4.42
C GLY A 128 -14.10 -11.67 -4.98
N ASP A 129 -13.71 -11.95 -6.24
CA ASP A 129 -13.91 -13.26 -6.90
C ASP A 129 -12.65 -13.80 -7.60
N PRO A 130 -11.86 -14.69 -6.97
CA PRO A 130 -12.00 -15.14 -5.59
C PRO A 130 -11.51 -14.07 -4.59
N PRO A 131 -11.91 -14.16 -3.32
CA PRO A 131 -11.35 -13.28 -2.28
C PRO A 131 -9.83 -13.49 -2.18
N LEU A 132 -9.11 -12.43 -1.87
CA LEU A 132 -7.66 -12.40 -1.71
C LEU A 132 -7.21 -13.43 -0.67
N VAL A 133 -7.93 -13.59 0.45
CA VAL A 133 -7.65 -14.65 1.44
C VAL A 133 -7.64 -16.05 0.79
N GLY A 134 -8.53 -16.29 -0.17
CA GLY A 134 -8.57 -17.53 -0.95
C GLY A 134 -7.33 -17.70 -1.84
N ILE A 135 -6.89 -16.64 -2.52
CA ILE A 135 -5.64 -16.65 -3.30
C ILE A 135 -4.43 -16.96 -2.41
N LEU A 136 -4.34 -16.32 -1.25
CA LEU A 136 -3.23 -16.49 -0.31
C LEU A 136 -3.15 -17.91 0.24
N THR A 137 -4.31 -18.49 0.58
CA THR A 137 -4.41 -19.88 1.01
C THR A 137 -4.01 -20.83 -0.12
N GLY A 138 -4.44 -20.57 -1.35
CA GLY A 138 -4.06 -21.35 -2.53
C GLY A 138 -2.56 -21.29 -2.85
N LYS A 139 -1.89 -20.17 -2.55
CA LYS A 139 -0.43 -20.01 -2.67
C LYS A 139 0.38 -20.64 -1.52
N ALA A 140 -0.26 -21.47 -0.69
CA ALA A 140 0.32 -22.13 0.48
C ALA A 140 0.99 -21.16 1.47
N MET A 141 0.54 -19.90 1.52
CA MET A 141 1.02 -18.95 2.50
C MET A 141 0.50 -19.37 3.86
N ALA A 142 1.40 -19.49 4.85
CA ALA A 142 1.04 -19.80 6.23
C ALA A 142 0.34 -18.59 6.86
N LEU A 143 -0.93 -18.40 6.54
CA LEU A 143 -1.80 -17.45 7.22
C LEU A 143 -2.14 -18.00 8.61
N THR A 144 -1.92 -17.19 9.64
CA THR A 144 -2.42 -17.42 11.00
C THR A 144 -3.95 -17.56 11.01
N GLU A 145 -4.53 -18.09 12.08
CA GLU A 145 -5.98 -18.27 12.18
C GLU A 145 -6.73 -16.94 12.17
N ALA A 146 -6.17 -15.90 12.81
CA ALA A 146 -6.64 -14.52 12.67
C ALA A 146 -6.59 -14.04 11.21
N GLN A 147 -5.66 -14.58 10.41
CA GLN A 147 -5.49 -14.26 8.99
C GLN A 147 -6.45 -14.93 8.01
N ARG A 148 -7.18 -15.94 8.48
CA ARG A 148 -8.20 -16.62 7.68
C ARG A 148 -9.59 -16.03 7.87
N ALA A 149 -9.73 -14.99 8.69
CA ALA A 149 -10.96 -14.25 8.76
C ALA A 149 -11.18 -13.51 7.43
N ASP A 150 -12.39 -13.60 6.89
CA ASP A 150 -12.78 -12.84 5.69
C ASP A 150 -12.96 -11.34 6.00
N LEU A 151 -13.11 -11.01 7.29
CA LEU A 151 -13.42 -9.68 7.77
C LEU A 151 -12.47 -9.27 8.90
N TRP A 152 -11.97 -8.04 8.80
CA TRP A 152 -10.86 -7.53 9.61
C TRP A 152 -11.15 -6.16 10.20
N THR A 153 -10.57 -5.87 11.36
CA THR A 153 -10.37 -4.46 11.73
C THR A 153 -9.44 -3.79 10.71
N ARG A 154 -9.58 -2.48 10.49
CA ARG A 154 -8.70 -1.76 9.54
C ARG A 154 -7.22 -1.98 9.85
N ARG A 155 -6.86 -1.97 11.13
CA ARG A 155 -5.49 -2.25 11.59
C ARG A 155 -5.05 -3.66 11.24
N GLY A 156 -5.91 -4.66 11.49
CA GLY A 156 -5.65 -6.06 11.15
C GLY A 156 -5.47 -6.26 9.65
N ALA A 157 -6.31 -5.62 8.83
CA ALA A 157 -6.21 -5.68 7.38
C ALA A 157 -4.90 -5.08 6.86
N VAL A 158 -4.47 -3.93 7.37
CA VAL A 158 -3.18 -3.32 6.99
C VAL A 158 -2.00 -4.22 7.37
N GLN A 159 -2.03 -4.81 8.55
CA GLN A 159 -0.99 -5.73 8.98
C GLN A 159 -0.96 -6.99 8.10
N ALA A 160 -2.13 -7.56 7.79
CA ALA A 160 -2.24 -8.70 6.89
C ALA A 160 -1.72 -8.37 5.49
N LEU A 161 -2.10 -7.23 4.90
CA LEU A 161 -1.58 -6.77 3.61
C LEU A 161 -0.06 -6.62 3.61
N TRP A 162 0.51 -6.09 4.69
CA TRP A 162 1.97 -5.97 4.82
C TRP A 162 2.67 -7.33 4.84
N GLU A 163 2.19 -8.25 5.66
CA GLU A 163 2.78 -9.59 5.80
C GLU A 163 2.68 -10.37 4.49
N VAL A 164 1.54 -10.27 3.81
CA VAL A 164 1.31 -10.84 2.48
C VAL A 164 2.29 -10.25 1.44
N ARG A 165 2.44 -8.93 1.42
CA ARG A 165 3.40 -8.21 0.57
C ARG A 165 4.85 -8.54 0.89
N GLY A 166 5.15 -8.95 2.12
CA GLY A 166 6.49 -9.36 2.56
C GLY A 166 6.83 -10.81 2.21
N ALA A 167 5.88 -11.72 2.38
CA ALA A 167 6.10 -13.15 2.24
C ALA A 167 6.44 -13.60 0.80
N ILE A 168 6.02 -12.85 -0.22
CA ILE A 168 6.48 -13.10 -1.60
C ILE A 168 7.93 -12.63 -1.82
N ASP A 169 8.33 -11.51 -1.21
CA ASP A 169 9.74 -11.05 -1.22
C ASP A 169 10.62 -12.08 -0.47
N ASP A 170 10.16 -12.66 0.64
CA ASP A 170 10.90 -13.67 1.44
C ASP A 170 11.00 -15.04 0.74
N LEU A 171 9.99 -15.46 -0.04
CA LEU A 171 10.09 -16.63 -0.93
C LEU A 171 11.16 -16.46 -2.01
N SER A 172 11.48 -15.20 -2.36
CA SER A 172 12.56 -14.88 -3.30
C SER A 172 13.93 -14.67 -2.61
N LYS A 173 13.98 -14.37 -1.30
CA LYS A 173 15.23 -14.19 -0.51
C LYS A 173 15.01 -14.46 0.99
N GLY A 174 15.78 -15.39 1.54
CA GLY A 174 15.72 -15.77 2.96
C GLY A 174 15.88 -14.62 3.97
N ALA A 175 15.01 -14.66 4.98
CA ALA A 175 15.10 -14.18 6.36
C ALA A 175 15.60 -12.73 6.61
N VAL A 176 14.62 -11.88 6.93
CA VAL A 176 14.64 -10.71 7.82
C VAL A 176 15.74 -9.66 7.61
N ARG A 177 15.32 -8.45 7.23
CA ARG A 177 15.93 -7.22 7.75
C ARG A 177 14.89 -6.13 7.86
N THR A 178 14.79 -5.56 9.06
CA THR A 178 14.20 -4.26 9.36
C THR A 178 14.48 -3.30 8.20
N VAL A 179 13.43 -2.95 7.45
CA VAL A 179 13.58 -2.35 6.12
C VAL A 179 14.07 -0.91 6.26
N VAL A 180 15.38 -0.74 6.21
CA VAL A 180 15.96 0.52 5.73
C VAL A 180 15.70 0.53 4.22
N PHE A 181 14.71 1.30 3.80
CA PHE A 181 14.36 1.49 2.40
C PHE A 181 15.54 2.12 1.66
N THR A 182 16.39 1.29 1.05
CA THR A 182 17.47 1.76 0.21
C THR A 182 16.87 2.34 -1.08
N GLY A 183 17.41 3.45 -1.58
CA GLY A 183 16.91 4.08 -2.81
C GLY A 183 16.86 3.12 -4.02
N HIS A 184 17.61 2.03 -3.97
CA HIS A 184 17.56 0.94 -4.94
C HIS A 184 16.19 0.26 -5.01
N ARG A 185 15.54 -0.02 -3.87
CA ARG A 185 14.21 -0.67 -3.83
C ARG A 185 13.14 0.21 -4.46
N THR A 186 13.17 1.52 -4.17
CA THR A 186 12.25 2.48 -4.78
C THR A 186 12.41 2.54 -6.30
N LYS A 187 13.65 2.52 -6.80
CA LYS A 187 13.91 2.51 -8.26
C LYS A 187 13.41 1.23 -8.92
N GLN A 188 13.62 0.07 -8.29
CA GLN A 188 13.10 -1.20 -8.81
C GLN A 188 11.58 -1.23 -8.83
N LEU A 189 10.94 -0.71 -7.78
CA LEU A 189 9.49 -0.58 -7.69
C LEU A 189 8.94 0.28 -8.83
N ILE A 190 9.53 1.48 -9.03
CA ILE A 190 9.14 2.39 -10.13
C ILE A 190 9.27 1.66 -11.47
N LYS A 191 10.42 1.03 -11.75
CA LYS A 191 10.64 0.32 -13.01
C LYS A 191 9.62 -0.81 -13.25
N ARG A 192 9.26 -1.56 -12.22
CA ARG A 192 8.24 -2.63 -12.34
C ARG A 192 6.85 -2.04 -12.59
N ALA A 193 6.51 -0.96 -11.88
CA ALA A 193 5.23 -0.27 -12.06
C ALA A 193 5.12 0.36 -13.46
N GLU A 194 6.19 0.99 -13.99
CA GLU A 194 6.24 1.50 -15.37
C GLU A 194 5.99 0.38 -16.38
N ALA A 195 6.70 -0.74 -16.25
CA ALA A 195 6.51 -1.89 -17.13
C ALA A 195 5.07 -2.45 -17.08
N GLN A 196 4.45 -2.50 -15.90
CA GLN A 196 3.05 -2.95 -15.73
C GLN A 196 2.02 -1.99 -16.33
N LEU A 197 2.32 -0.69 -16.33
CA LEU A 197 1.47 0.35 -16.91
C LEU A 197 1.70 0.54 -18.42
N GLY A 198 2.64 -0.20 -19.02
CA GLY A 198 2.98 -0.08 -20.44
C GLY A 198 3.75 1.20 -20.78
N ILE A 199 4.54 1.71 -19.84
CA ILE A 199 5.32 2.96 -19.92
C ILE A 199 6.81 2.66 -20.12
#